data_AF-A0A2S9FPR4-F1
#
_entry.id   AF-A0A2S9FPR4-F1
#
_cell.length_a   1.000
_cell.length_b   1.000
_cell.length_c   1.000
_cell.angle_alpha   90.00
_cell.angle_beta   90.00
_cell.angle_gamma   90.00
#
_symmetry.space_group_name_H-M   'P 1'
#
loop_
_entity.id
_entity.type
_entity.pdbx_description
1 polymer ?
#
loop_
_entity_poly.entity_id
_entity_poly.type
_entity_poly.pdbx_seq_one_letter_code
_entity_poly.pdbx_strand_id
1 'polypeptide(L)'
;AGHAGAMFPWQSGSDGREESQRLHLNPRSGHWNPDASARAHHIGIAVAYNSWKFYQVTGDLAYLIDYGAELLAEIARFFVSLASYDDERARYRIKGVIGPDEFHSGYP
;
A
#
# COMPACT_ATOMS: atom_id res chain seq x y z
N ALA A 1 -9.14 -7.32 -4.15
CA ALA A 1 -8.73 -7.53 -2.76
C ALA A 1 -9.98 -7.47 -1.89
N GLY A 2 -10.16 -8.39 -0.93
CA GLY A 2 -11.36 -8.41 -0.07
C GLY A 2 -11.36 -7.35 1.05
N HIS A 3 -10.67 -6.23 0.83
CA HIS A 3 -10.51 -5.13 1.78
C HIS A 3 -11.38 -3.94 1.37
N ALA A 4 -11.79 -3.14 2.35
CA ALA A 4 -12.52 -1.90 2.09
C ALA A 4 -11.53 -0.75 1.78
N GLY A 5 -12.03 0.36 1.26
CA GLY A 5 -11.20 1.55 1.01
C GLY A 5 -10.29 1.45 -0.21
N ALA A 6 -9.35 2.38 -0.32
CA ALA A 6 -8.43 2.51 -1.45
C ALA A 6 -7.11 1.78 -1.16
N MET A 7 -6.96 0.58 -1.74
CA MET A 7 -5.68 -0.12 -1.84
C MET A 7 -5.00 0.28 -3.15
N PHE A 8 -4.05 1.22 -3.09
CA PHE A 8 -3.23 1.57 -4.25
C PHE A 8 -2.38 0.36 -4.68
N PRO A 9 -2.28 0.09 -6.00
CA PRO A 9 -1.41 -0.96 -6.49
C PRO A 9 0.06 -0.60 -6.27
N TRP A 10 0.92 -1.61 -6.21
CA TRP A 10 2.37 -1.38 -6.18
C TRP A 10 2.87 -0.78 -7.50
N GLN A 11 2.35 -1.26 -8.63
CA GLN A 11 2.57 -0.67 -9.94
C GLN A 11 1.22 -0.39 -10.59
N SER A 12 1.00 0.87 -11.00
CA SER A 12 -0.22 1.30 -11.67
C SER A 12 0.05 1.62 -13.13
N GLY A 13 -0.84 1.15 -14.00
CA GLY A 13 -0.91 1.53 -15.40
C GLY A 13 -1.92 2.65 -15.66
N SER A 14 -2.59 2.57 -16.81
CA SER A 14 -3.54 3.58 -17.30
C SER A 14 -4.89 3.61 -16.58
N ASP A 15 -5.28 2.53 -15.91
CA ASP A 15 -6.61 2.36 -15.30
C ASP A 15 -6.58 2.22 -13.77
N GLY A 16 -5.40 2.36 -13.13
CA GLY A 16 -5.26 2.26 -11.68
C GLY A 16 -5.20 0.84 -11.13
N ARG A 17 -5.25 -0.21 -11.97
CA ARG A 17 -5.15 -1.60 -11.51
C ARG A 17 -3.71 -1.98 -11.15
N GLU A 18 -3.59 -3.11 -10.44
CA GLU A 18 -2.30 -3.73 -10.16
C GLU A 18 -1.67 -4.31 -11.43
N GLU A 19 -0.52 -3.75 -11.80
CA GLU A 19 0.28 -4.16 -12.96
C GLU A 19 1.60 -4.84 -12.56
N SER A 20 1.87 -5.00 -11.26
CA SER A 20 3.06 -5.72 -10.81
C SER A 20 3.05 -7.14 -11.33
N GLN A 21 4.22 -7.58 -11.79
CA GLN A 21 4.43 -8.97 -12.18
C GLN A 21 4.07 -9.91 -11.03
N ARG A 22 3.53 -11.09 -11.36
CA ARG A 22 3.27 -12.16 -10.38
C ARG A 22 4.48 -13.07 -10.16
N LEU A 23 5.43 -13.03 -11.09
CA LEU A 23 6.64 -13.84 -11.08
C LEU A 23 7.84 -12.97 -11.47
N HIS A 24 8.99 -13.26 -10.88
CA HIS A 24 10.26 -12.60 -11.15
C HIS A 24 11.33 -13.63 -11.54
N LEU A 25 12.07 -13.37 -12.63
CA LEU A 25 13.17 -14.23 -13.07
C LEU A 25 14.42 -13.92 -12.25
N ASN A 26 14.96 -14.93 -11.55
CA ASN A 26 16.30 -14.83 -10.97
C ASN A 26 17.35 -15.21 -12.03
N PRO A 27 18.15 -14.26 -12.54
CA PRO A 27 19.06 -14.51 -13.66
C PRO A 27 20.24 -15.42 -13.31
N ARG A 28 20.57 -15.58 -12.01
CA ARG A 28 21.65 -16.48 -11.57
C ARG A 28 21.22 -17.94 -11.58
N SER A 29 19.97 -18.20 -11.19
CA SER A 29 19.41 -19.57 -11.16
C SER A 29 18.64 -19.95 -12.43
N GLY A 30 18.18 -18.97 -13.21
CA GLY A 30 17.27 -19.18 -14.33
C GLY A 30 15.82 -19.48 -13.92
N HIS A 31 15.50 -19.51 -12.62
CA HIS A 31 14.17 -19.84 -12.13
C HIS A 31 13.26 -18.61 -12.02
N TRP A 32 11.99 -18.82 -12.34
CA TRP A 32 10.90 -17.89 -12.05
C TRP A 32 10.40 -18.12 -10.63
N ASN A 33 10.47 -17.09 -9.80
CA ASN A 33 10.01 -17.12 -8.41
C ASN A 33 8.75 -16.26 -8.24
N PRO A 34 7.85 -16.60 -7.29
CA PRO A 34 6.75 -15.72 -6.92
C PRO A 34 7.25 -14.31 -6.58
N ASP A 35 6.64 -13.32 -7.22
CA ASP A 35 6.88 -11.92 -6.90
C ASP A 35 5.83 -11.47 -5.88
N ALA A 36 6.29 -10.90 -4.79
CA ALA A 36 5.46 -10.57 -3.65
C ALA A 36 5.15 -9.06 -3.55
N SER A 37 5.58 -8.26 -4.53
CA SER A 37 5.50 -6.79 -4.54
C SER A 37 4.09 -6.24 -4.32
N ALA A 38 3.05 -6.95 -4.77
CA ALA A 38 1.65 -6.55 -4.51
C ALA A 38 1.29 -6.49 -3.01
N ARG A 39 2.14 -7.01 -2.10
CA ARG A 39 1.99 -6.92 -0.64
C ARG A 39 2.73 -5.72 -0.03
N ALA A 40 3.43 -4.92 -0.83
CA ALA A 40 4.08 -3.67 -0.41
C ALA A 40 3.04 -2.54 -0.29
N HIS A 41 2.10 -2.70 0.65
CA HIS A 41 0.96 -1.79 0.82
C HIS A 41 1.36 -0.37 1.27
N HIS A 42 2.61 -0.15 1.65
CA HIS A 42 3.11 1.17 2.06
C HIS A 42 3.05 2.22 0.93
N ILE A 43 2.87 1.82 -0.33
CA ILE A 43 2.61 2.75 -1.43
C ILE A 43 1.39 3.64 -1.16
N GLY A 44 0.32 3.10 -0.57
CA GLY A 44 -0.85 3.89 -0.18
C GLY A 44 -0.51 4.94 0.87
N ILE A 45 0.36 4.63 1.84
CA ILE A 45 0.83 5.59 2.85
C ILE A 45 1.67 6.68 2.19
N ALA A 46 2.51 6.34 1.21
CA ALA A 46 3.32 7.31 0.48
C ALA A 46 2.44 8.30 -0.31
N VAL A 47 1.38 7.80 -0.97
CA VAL A 47 0.38 8.66 -1.65
C VAL A 47 -0.29 9.59 -0.64
N ALA A 48 -0.82 9.04 0.46
CA ALA A 48 -1.46 9.84 1.51
C ALA A 48 -0.54 10.92 2.08
N TYR A 49 0.72 10.56 2.38
CA TYR A 49 1.72 11.50 2.89
C TYR A 49 1.97 12.63 1.89
N ASN A 50 2.19 12.31 0.61
CA ASN A 50 2.45 13.32 -0.42
C ASN A 50 1.25 14.23 -0.66
N SER A 51 0.03 13.69 -0.68
CA SER A 51 -1.21 14.49 -0.81
C SER A 51 -1.38 15.46 0.36
N TRP A 52 -1.11 15.02 1.58
CA TRP A 52 -1.12 15.90 2.75
C TRP A 52 -0.02 16.95 2.69
N LYS A 53 1.22 16.55 2.32
CA LYS A 53 2.35 17.47 2.17
C LYS A 53 2.09 18.53 1.11
N PHE A 54 1.44 18.17 0.00
CA PHE A 54 1.04 19.12 -1.03
C PHE A 54 0.17 20.22 -0.44
N TYR A 55 -0.93 19.86 0.24
CA TYR A 55 -1.80 20.83 0.92
C TYR A 55 -1.03 21.69 1.93
N GLN A 56 -0.18 21.08 2.76
CA GLN A 56 0.60 21.83 3.77
C GLN A 56 1.52 22.90 3.15
N VAL A 57 2.07 22.64 1.96
CA VAL A 57 3.01 23.54 1.28
C VAL A 57 2.28 24.60 0.46
N THR A 58 1.17 24.25 -0.19
CA THR A 58 0.44 25.17 -1.08
C THR A 58 -0.62 25.98 -0.36
N GLY A 59 -1.17 25.46 0.74
CA GLY A 59 -2.37 26.00 1.38
C GLY A 59 -3.65 25.83 0.53
N ASP A 60 -3.61 25.00 -0.52
CA ASP A 60 -4.73 24.80 -1.45
C ASP A 60 -5.88 24.04 -0.77
N LEU A 61 -6.78 24.80 -0.16
CA LEU A 61 -7.93 24.26 0.54
C LEU A 61 -8.97 23.66 -0.40
N ALA A 62 -9.10 24.17 -1.64
CA ALA A 62 -10.02 23.63 -2.62
C ALA A 62 -9.59 22.21 -3.01
N TYR A 63 -8.30 21.99 -3.29
CA TYR A 63 -7.74 20.65 -3.50
C TYR A 63 -8.04 19.71 -2.32
N LEU A 64 -7.82 20.18 -1.09
CA LEU A 64 -8.03 19.34 0.09
C LEU A 64 -9.50 18.93 0.24
N ILE A 65 -10.44 19.85 0.02
CA ILE A 65 -11.88 19.59 0.11
C ILE A 65 -12.34 18.67 -1.02
N ASP A 66 -11.95 18.97 -2.25
CA ASP A 66 -12.50 18.30 -3.45
C ASP A 66 -11.85 16.93 -3.71
N TYR A 67 -10.61 16.70 -3.28
CA TYR A 67 -9.85 15.48 -3.61
C TYR A 67 -9.08 14.90 -2.42
N GLY A 68 -8.32 15.75 -1.70
CA GLY A 68 -7.38 15.29 -0.69
C GLY A 68 -8.04 14.55 0.48
N ALA A 69 -9.18 15.06 0.97
CA ALA A 69 -9.89 14.49 2.11
C ALA A 69 -10.44 13.09 1.81
N GLU A 70 -11.08 12.89 0.66
CA GLU A 70 -11.57 11.58 0.23
C GLU A 70 -10.41 10.59 0.07
N LEU A 71 -9.34 11.00 -0.62
CA LEU A 71 -8.15 10.17 -0.83
C LEU A 71 -7.56 9.68 0.50
N LEU A 72 -7.37 10.59 1.46
CA LEU A 72 -6.84 10.25 2.79
C LEU A 72 -7.78 9.31 3.56
N ALA A 73 -9.09 9.56 3.51
CA ALA A 73 -10.09 8.75 4.20
C ALA A 73 -10.18 7.33 3.63
N GLU A 74 -10.13 7.18 2.30
CA GLU A 74 -10.19 5.87 1.65
C GLU A 74 -8.91 5.05 1.88
N ILE A 75 -7.73 5.68 1.88
CA ILE A 75 -6.47 5.01 2.24
C ILE A 75 -6.51 4.56 3.70
N ALA A 76 -6.96 5.42 4.62
CA ALA A 76 -7.11 5.06 6.02
C ALA A 76 -8.10 3.88 6.21
N ARG A 77 -9.23 3.90 5.50
CA ARG A 77 -10.22 2.81 5.51
C ARG A 77 -9.60 1.48 5.05
N PHE A 78 -8.72 1.51 4.06
CA PHE A 78 -7.97 0.33 3.65
C PHE A 78 -7.12 -0.23 4.79
N PHE A 79 -6.29 0.59 5.43
CA PHE A 79 -5.44 0.12 6.54
C PHE A 79 -6.24 -0.38 7.74
N VAL A 80 -7.38 0.25 8.05
CA VAL A 80 -8.31 -0.24 9.08
C VAL A 80 -8.85 -1.63 8.72
N SER A 81 -9.24 -1.85 7.45
CA SER A 81 -9.75 -3.14 6.99
C SER A 81 -8.67 -4.23 6.81
N LEU A 82 -7.41 -3.83 6.72
CA LEU A 82 -6.25 -4.72 6.64
C LEU A 82 -5.75 -5.16 8.02
N ALA A 83 -5.89 -4.30 9.02
CA ALA A 83 -5.44 -4.56 10.37
C ALA A 83 -6.32 -5.62 11.06
N SER A 84 -5.68 -6.47 11.86
CA SER A 84 -6.32 -7.45 12.73
C SER A 84 -5.94 -7.18 14.18
N TYR A 85 -6.89 -7.29 15.11
CA TYR A 85 -6.59 -7.18 16.53
C TYR A 85 -5.93 -8.47 17.05
N ASP A 86 -4.94 -8.33 17.92
CA ASP A 86 -4.25 -9.44 18.59
C ASP A 86 -4.56 -9.41 20.08
N ASP A 87 -5.49 -10.25 20.53
CA ASP A 87 -5.92 -10.31 21.93
C ASP A 87 -4.76 -10.63 22.88
N GLU A 88 -3.84 -11.52 22.48
CA GLU A 88 -2.68 -11.90 23.32
C GLU A 88 -1.73 -10.72 23.61
N ARG A 89 -1.61 -9.78 22.68
CA ARG A 89 -0.70 -8.62 22.81
C ARG A 89 -1.45 -7.31 22.99
N ALA A 90 -2.76 -7.36 23.10
CA ALA A 90 -3.67 -6.23 23.22
C ALA A 90 -3.39 -5.10 22.19
N ARG A 91 -3.11 -5.44 20.93
CA ARG A 91 -2.76 -4.46 19.88
C ARG A 91 -3.18 -4.88 18.48
N TYR A 92 -3.39 -3.90 17.59
CA TYR A 92 -3.59 -4.17 16.17
C TYR A 92 -2.28 -4.55 15.47
N ARG A 93 -2.38 -5.45 14.48
CA ARG A 93 -1.27 -5.91 13.65
C ARG A 93 -1.70 -5.99 12.19
N ILE A 94 -0.75 -5.69 11.32
CA ILE A 94 -0.82 -5.95 9.89
C ILE A 94 0.16 -7.09 9.61
N LYS A 95 -0.30 -8.16 8.97
CA LYS A 95 0.49 -9.37 8.70
C LYS A 95 0.59 -9.61 7.19
N GLY A 96 1.61 -10.36 6.77
CA GLY A 96 1.76 -10.75 5.37
C GLY A 96 2.05 -9.59 4.43
N VAL A 97 2.78 -8.58 4.90
CA VAL A 97 3.16 -7.41 4.12
C VAL A 97 4.66 -7.39 3.86
N ILE A 98 5.06 -6.57 2.90
CA ILE A 98 6.45 -6.28 2.58
C ILE A 98 6.72 -4.82 2.94
N GLY A 99 7.84 -4.58 3.60
CA GLY A 99 8.31 -3.23 3.88
C GLY A 99 9.16 -2.68 2.73
N PRO A 100 9.74 -1.49 2.88
CA PRO A 100 10.68 -0.94 1.90
C PRO A 100 11.91 -1.83 1.65
N ASP A 101 12.26 -2.71 2.60
CA ASP A 101 13.22 -3.78 2.38
C ASP A 101 12.54 -4.99 1.73
N GLU A 102 12.64 -5.06 0.41
CA GLU A 102 12.01 -6.10 -0.41
C GLU A 102 12.63 -7.50 -0.24
N PHE A 103 13.83 -7.60 0.37
CA PHE A 103 14.44 -8.90 0.64
C PHE A 103 13.71 -9.68 1.75
N HIS A 104 12.98 -8.98 2.61
CA HIS A 104 12.17 -9.57 3.68
C HIS A 104 10.70 -9.58 3.31
N SER A 105 10.33 -10.54 2.47
CA SER A 105 8.98 -10.64 1.92
C SER A 105 8.01 -11.50 2.73
N GLY A 106 8.43 -12.05 3.87
CA GLY A 106 7.61 -12.89 4.74
C GLY A 106 8.18 -12.99 6.16
N TYR A 107 7.40 -13.57 7.07
CA TYR A 107 7.95 -13.96 8.38
C TYR A 107 9.02 -15.05 8.17
N PRO A 108 10.07 -15.08 9.02
CA PRO A 108 10.96 -16.24 9.09
C PRO A 108 10.21 -17.55 9.32
#